data_AF-A0A941V0K8-F1
#
_entry.id   AF-A0A941V0K8-F1
#
_cell.length_a   1.000
_cell.length_b   1.000
_cell.length_c   1.000
_cell.angle_alpha   90.00
_cell.angle_beta   90.00
_cell.angle_gamma   90.00
#
_symmetry.space_group_name_H-M   'P 1'
#
loop_
_entity.id
_entity.type
_entity.pdbx_description
1 polymer ?
#
loop_
_entity_poly.entity_id
_entity_poly.type
_entity_poly.pdbx_seq_one_letter_code
_entity_poly.pdbx_strand_id
1 'polypeptide(L)' 'MSIISEFREFAIKGNVVDLAVGVIIGGAFGKIVDSIVADLVMPVIGRILGGLDFSNYFFAMKEIPPGVVHTLSTS' A
#
# COMPACT_ATOMS: atom_id res chain seq x y z
N MET A 1 40.32 -16.60 -11.79
CA MET A 1 38.94 -16.92 -11.38
C MET A 1 38.02 -15.91 -12.06
N SER A 2 36.82 -16.31 -12.47
CA SER A 2 35.90 -15.42 -13.19
C SER A 2 35.01 -14.67 -12.19
N ILE A 3 34.65 -13.43 -12.47
CA ILE A 3 33.74 -12.62 -11.63
C ILE A 3 32.41 -13.36 -11.38
N ILE A 4 31.95 -14.16 -12.36
CA ILE A 4 30.74 -14.99 -12.23
C ILE A 4 30.88 -16.07 -11.16
N SER A 5 32.06 -16.70 -11.01
CA SER A 5 32.30 -17.68 -9.95
C SER A 5 32.34 -17.02 -8.57
N GLU A 6 32.99 -15.86 -8.44
CA GLU A 6 33.10 -15.11 -7.18
C GLU A 6 31.76 -14.53 -6.74
N PHE A 7 30.95 -14.05 -7.69
CA PHE A 7 29.60 -13.55 -7.40
C PHE A 7 28.66 -14.67 -6.99
N ARG A 8 28.77 -15.86 -7.60
CA ARG A 8 28.01 -17.04 -7.17
C ARG A 8 28.37 -17.45 -5.75
N GLU A 9 29.66 -17.48 -5.42
CA GLU A 9 30.13 -17.78 -4.06
C GLU A 9 29.71 -16.72 -3.05
N PHE A 10 29.70 -15.45 -3.44
CA PHE A 10 29.19 -14.34 -2.63
C PHE A 10 27.68 -14.41 -2.41
N ALA A 11 26.92 -14.71 -3.47
CA ALA A 11 25.46 -14.79 -3.43
C ALA A 11 24.95 -16.01 -2.67
N ILE A 12 25.73 -17.09 -2.55
CA ILE A 12 25.37 -18.29 -1.77
C ILE A 12 25.70 -18.12 -0.27
N LYS A 13 26.40 -17.04 0.12
CA LYS A 13 26.58 -16.72 1.55
C LYS A 13 25.20 -16.53 2.19
N GLY A 14 24.81 -17.45 3.06
CA GLY A 14 23.45 -17.53 3.63
C GLY A 14 22.94 -16.19 4.20
N ASN A 15 23.80 -15.40 4.85
CA ASN A 15 23.44 -14.09 5.39
C ASN A 15 22.92 -13.07 4.35
N VAL A 16 23.38 -13.15 3.09
CA VAL A 16 22.93 -12.24 2.01
C VAL A 16 21.62 -12.72 1.39
N VAL A 17 21.45 -14.03 1.25
CA VAL A 17 20.22 -14.63 0.71
C VAL A 17 19.05 -14.39 1.67
N ASP A 18 19.24 -14.66 2.95
CA ASP A 18 18.19 -14.50 3.96
C ASP A 18 17.77 -13.04 4.13
N LEU A 19 18.73 -12.12 4.04
CA LEU A 19 18.47 -10.68 4.02
C LEU A 19 17.65 -10.27 2.78
N ALA A 20 18.03 -10.75 1.59
CA ALA A 20 17.33 -10.44 0.35
C ALA A 20 15.88 -10.96 0.36
N VAL A 21 15.67 -12.18 0.86
CA VAL A 21 14.33 -12.75 1.03
C VAL A 21 13.51 -11.93 2.04
N GLY A 22 14.11 -11.52 3.17
CA GLY A 22 13.46 -10.69 4.17
C GLY A 22 12.99 -9.33 3.62
N VAL A 23 13.80 -8.67 2.79
CA VAL A 23 13.44 -7.39 2.16
C VAL A 23 12.32 -7.55 1.14
N ILE A 24 12.36 -8.59 0.32
CA ILE A 24 11.31 -8.86 -0.69
C ILE A 24 9.97 -9.15 -0.02
N ILE A 25 9.97 -10.01 1.01
CA ILE A 25 8.77 -10.33 1.77
C ILE A 25 8.29 -9.09 2.54
N GLY A 26 9.17 -8.35 3.19
CA GLY A 26 8.81 -7.12 3.92
C GLY A 26 8.16 -6.07 3.03
N GLY A 27 8.70 -5.85 1.83
CA GLY A 27 8.13 -4.90 0.86
C GLY A 27 6.79 -5.36 0.27
N ALA A 28 6.62 -6.66 0.00
CA ALA A 28 5.37 -7.21 -0.51
C ALA A 28 4.28 -7.25 0.57
N PHE A 29 4.63 -7.65 1.79
CA PHE A 29 3.71 -7.78 2.91
C PHE A 29 3.21 -6.42 3.41
N GLY A 30 4.02 -5.36 3.30
CA GLY A 30 3.59 -3.99 3.57
C GLY A 30 2.35 -3.60 2.76
N LYS A 31 2.35 -3.87 1.44
CA LYS A 31 1.18 -3.58 0.58
C LYS A 31 -0.08 -4.36 0.98
N ILE A 32 0.09 -5.58 1.48
CA ILE A 32 -1.02 -6.41 1.96
C ILE A 32 -1.60 -5.78 3.23
N VAL A 33 -0.74 -5.38 4.16
CA VAL A 33 -1.17 -4.69 5.39
C VAL A 33 -1.84 -3.36 5.04
N ASP A 34 -1.29 -2.59 4.10
CA ASP A 34 -1.85 -1.30 3.68
C ASP A 34 -3.27 -1.45 3.09
N SER A 35 -3.51 -2.44 2.22
CA SER A 35 -4.85 -2.72 1.69
C SER A 35 -5.81 -3.17 2.78
N ILE A 36 -5.37 -4.04 3.69
CA ILE A 36 -6.19 -4.45 4.85
C ILE A 36 -6.55 -3.23 5.72
N VAL A 37 -5.60 -2.33 5.95
CA VAL A 37 -5.84 -1.12 6.73
C VAL A 37 -6.80 -0.18 6.01
N ALA A 38 -6.61 0.05 4.72
CA ALA A 38 -7.47 0.92 3.91
C ALA A 38 -8.90 0.38 3.78
N ASP A 39 -9.04 -0.92 3.53
CA ASP A 39 -10.32 -1.52 3.15
C ASP A 39 -11.13 -2.06 4.33
N LEU A 40 -10.46 -2.44 5.44
CA LEU A 40 -11.12 -3.02 6.62
C LEU A 40 -10.99 -2.13 7.86
N VAL A 41 -9.80 -1.59 8.14
CA VAL A 41 -9.55 -0.86 9.39
C VAL A 41 -10.09 0.57 9.32
N MET A 42 -9.78 1.32 8.26
CA MET A 42 -10.20 2.71 8.08
C MET A 42 -11.73 2.87 8.10
N PRO A 43 -12.55 2.01 7.46
CA PRO A 43 -14.01 2.11 7.56
C PRO A 43 -14.55 1.81 8.96
N VAL A 44 -13.92 0.88 9.69
CA VAL A 44 -14.32 0.52 11.06
C VAL A 44 -13.95 1.65 12.03
N ILE A 45 -12.74 2.20 11.93
CA ILE A 45 -12.31 3.36 12.71
C ILE A 45 -13.16 4.58 12.36
N GLY A 46 -13.45 4.83 11.08
CA GLY A 46 -14.29 5.94 10.63
C GLY A 46 -15.72 5.85 11.18
N ARG A 47 -16.29 4.64 11.32
CA ARG A 47 -17.60 4.45 11.98
C ARG A 47 -17.56 4.72 13.48
N ILE A 48 -16.46 4.38 14.17
CA ILE A 48 -16.33 4.54 15.63
C ILE A 48 -15.98 6.00 16.01
N LEU A 49 -15.14 6.68 15.23
CA LEU A 49 -14.70 8.05 15.49
C LEU A 49 -15.65 9.14 14.95
N GLY A 50 -16.80 8.77 14.38
CA GLY A 50 -17.89 9.72 14.10
C GLY A 50 -18.15 10.06 12.63
N GLY A 51 -17.98 9.11 11.70
CA GLY A 51 -18.53 9.22 10.34
C GLY A 51 -17.73 10.08 9.37
N LEU A 52 -16.48 10.42 9.69
CA LEU A 52 -15.56 11.01 8.71
C LEU A 52 -15.06 9.92 7.76
N ASP A 53 -15.78 9.75 6.66
CA ASP A 53 -15.33 8.99 5.51
C ASP A 53 -14.27 9.79 4.75
N PHE A 54 -13.01 9.67 5.18
CA PHE A 54 -11.85 10.28 4.50
C PHE A 54 -11.62 9.73 3.09
N SER A 55 -12.31 8.64 2.70
CA SER A 55 -12.25 8.10 1.35
C SER A 55 -13.02 8.98 0.35
N ASN A 56 -14.09 9.63 0.81
CA ASN A 56 -14.96 10.49 -0.01
C ASN A 56 -14.94 11.97 0.39
N TYR A 57 -14.03 12.39 1.27
CA TYR A 57 -13.96 13.78 1.72
C TYR A 57 -13.27 14.65 0.67
N PHE A 58 -14.06 15.25 -0.23
CA PHE A 58 -13.57 16.27 -1.15
C PHE A 58 -14.19 17.63 -0.83
N PHE A 59 -13.34 18.66 -0.75
CA PHE A 59 -13.78 20.03 -0.61
C PHE A 59 -13.95 20.62 -2.00
N ALA A 60 -15.20 20.85 -2.42
CA ALA A 60 -15.49 21.44 -3.72
C ALA A 60 -15.05 22.91 -3.73
N MET A 61 -13.94 23.21 -4.41
CA MET A 61 -13.46 24.58 -4.58
C MET A 61 -14.30 25.40 -5.58
N LYS A 62 -15.33 24.79 -6.19
CA LYS A 62 -16.28 25.42 -7.14
C LYS A 62 -17.66 24.74 -7.04
N GLU A 63 -18.71 25.49 -7.34
CA GLU A 63 -20.10 25.02 -7.33
C GLU A 63 -20.30 23.86 -8.33
N ILE A 64 -20.86 22.75 -7.83
CA ILE A 64 -21.06 21.51 -8.59
C ILE A 64 -22.37 21.64 -9.38
N PRO A 65 -22.35 21.42 -10.71
CA PRO A 65 -23.55 21.51 -11.55
C PRO A 65 -24.64 20.52 -11.09
N PRO A 66 -25.93 20.90 -11.19
CA PRO A 66 -27.03 20.01 -10.84
C PRO A 66 -27.02 18.75 -11.72
N GLY A 67 -26.99 17.57 -11.09
CA GLY A 67 -27.01 16.26 -11.76
C GLY A 67 -25.72 15.45 -11.69
N VAL A 68 -24.67 15.94 -11.02
CA VAL A 68 -23.41 15.22 -10.83
C VAL A 68 -23.40 14.52 -9.46
N VAL A 69 -23.08 13.22 -9.44
CA VAL A 69 -22.93 12.45 -8.20
C VAL A 69 -21.79 13.04 -7.35
N HIS A 70 -22.06 13.30 -6.07
CA HIS A 70 -21.09 13.84 -5.13
C HIS A 70 -20.14 12.76 -4.60
N THR A 71 -19.46 12.05 -5.51
CA THR A 71 -18.54 10.95 -5.20
C THR A 71 -17.32 11.03 -6.10
N LEU A 72 -16.14 10.68 -5.58
CA LEU A 72 -14.90 10.65 -6.36
C LEU A 72 -14.83 9.48 -7.36
N SER A 73 -15.73 8.50 -7.25
CA SER A 73 -15.87 7.42 -8.24
C SER A 73 -16.60 7.94 -9.47
N THR A 74 -15.84 8.39 -10.47
CA THR A 74 -16.33 8.41 -11.84
C THR A 74 -16.13 7.00 -12.39
N SER A 75 -17.23 6.32 -12.69
CA SER A 75 -17.33 4.89 -13.04
C SER A 75 -17.05 3.90 -11.91
#